data_AF-A0A385Z347-F1
#
_entry.id   AF-A0A385Z347-F1
#
_cell.length_a   1.000
_cell.length_b   1.000
_cell.length_c   1.000
_cell.angle_alpha   90.00
_cell.angle_beta   90.00
_cell.angle_gamma   90.00
#
_symmetry.space_group_name_H-M   'P 1'
#
loop_
_entity.id
_entity.type
_entity.pdbx_description
1 polymer ?
#
loop_
_entity_poly.entity_id
_entity_poly.type
_entity_poly.pdbx_seq_one_letter_code
_entity_poly.pdbx_strand_id
1 'polypeptide(L)'
;MGRAEPGSNPLLKRLDEWRPGCWCAAVIQLCAAFEHEGKGGRSRYPAQWAYFLWAPTDTAIPQALPDGWGISLEPPWEEIAADLAGAAVFVMPEREVDWPTLLDILRVCGDPAPWLFQVIRQVQRTKRRMRQRLFLELYGEGDNYAFEKFIRSTLAKPKKP
;
A
#
# COMPACT_ATOMS: atom_id res chain seq x y z
N MET A 1 15.04 -6.65 12.66
CA MET A 1 13.85 -7.50 12.47
C MET A 1 13.71 -7.73 10.98
N GLY A 2 13.80 -8.99 10.55
CA GLY A 2 13.90 -9.36 9.13
C GLY A 2 12.65 -8.93 8.36
N ARG A 3 12.86 -8.26 7.23
CA ARG A 3 11.83 -8.11 6.20
C ARG A 3 11.45 -9.51 5.77
N ALA A 4 10.17 -9.87 5.82
CA ALA A 4 9.68 -11.04 5.10
C ALA A 4 9.86 -10.72 3.62
N GLU A 5 11.01 -11.11 3.06
CA GLU A 5 11.23 -10.98 1.64
C GLU A 5 10.26 -11.91 0.88
N PRO A 6 9.71 -11.48 -0.27
CA PRO A 6 8.69 -12.22 -1.03
C PRO A 6 9.20 -13.52 -1.71
N GLY A 7 10.11 -14.27 -1.08
CA GLY A 7 10.84 -15.38 -1.70
C GLY A 7 10.47 -16.79 -1.24
N SER A 8 9.57 -16.98 -0.28
CA SER A 8 9.30 -18.32 0.29
C SER A 8 8.03 -19.02 -0.22
N ASN A 9 7.23 -18.38 -1.09
CA ASN A 9 6.06 -19.04 -1.69
C ASN A 9 6.24 -19.22 -3.22
N PRO A 10 6.44 -20.46 -3.71
CA PRO A 10 6.65 -20.75 -5.14
C PRO A 10 5.42 -20.51 -6.03
N LEU A 11 4.25 -20.20 -5.46
CA LEU A 11 3.03 -19.87 -6.21
C LEU A 11 2.97 -18.41 -6.67
N LEU A 12 3.69 -17.52 -6.00
CA LEU A 12 3.88 -16.15 -6.47
C LEU A 12 5.07 -16.19 -7.42
N LYS A 13 4.81 -16.27 -8.73
CA LYS A 13 5.86 -16.03 -9.72
C LYS A 13 6.37 -14.61 -9.49
N ARG A 14 7.45 -14.47 -8.70
CA ARG A 14 8.27 -13.27 -8.59
C ARG A 14 8.70 -12.92 -10.00
N LEU A 15 7.89 -12.09 -10.65
CA LEU A 15 8.23 -11.45 -11.90
C LEU A 15 8.76 -10.10 -11.49
N ASP A 16 10.07 -9.98 -11.59
CA ASP A 16 10.83 -8.75 -11.41
C ASP A 16 10.42 -7.65 -12.42
N GLU A 17 9.35 -7.85 -13.19
CA GLU A 17 8.84 -6.96 -14.23
C GLU A 17 7.31 -7.02 -14.25
N TRP A 18 6.64 -5.89 -13.95
CA TRP A 18 5.22 -5.72 -14.24
C TRP A 18 4.98 -5.89 -15.76
N ARG A 19 3.95 -6.66 -16.14
CA ARG A 19 3.55 -6.85 -17.53
C ARG A 19 2.03 -6.66 -17.67
N PRO A 20 1.55 -6.06 -18.78
CA PRO A 20 0.14 -6.06 -19.12
C PRO A 20 -0.41 -7.49 -19.09
N GLY A 21 -1.58 -7.69 -18.49
CA GLY A 21 -2.21 -9.01 -18.38
C GLY A 21 -1.88 -9.81 -17.10
N CYS A 22 -1.06 -9.29 -16.18
CA CYS A 22 -0.83 -9.92 -14.87
C CYS A 22 -1.72 -9.33 -13.77
N TRP A 23 -2.09 -10.14 -12.77
CA TRP A 23 -2.69 -9.64 -11.54
C TRP A 23 -1.69 -8.76 -10.81
N CYS A 24 -2.20 -7.79 -10.06
CA CYS A 24 -1.39 -6.96 -9.19
C CYS A 24 -1.87 -7.08 -7.76
N ALA A 25 -0.94 -7.14 -6.81
CA ALA A 25 -1.24 -7.19 -5.39
C ALA A 25 -0.42 -6.15 -4.62
N ALA A 26 -1.06 -5.52 -3.63
CA ALA A 26 -0.37 -4.73 -2.62
C ALA A 26 -0.65 -5.33 -1.24
N VAL A 27 0.41 -5.61 -0.48
CA VAL A 27 0.30 -6.22 0.85
C VAL A 27 1.06 -5.40 1.89
N ILE A 28 0.44 -5.17 3.05
CA ILE A 28 1.05 -4.47 4.19
C ILE A 28 0.69 -5.14 5.51
N GLN A 29 1.65 -5.21 6.43
CA GLN A 29 1.38 -5.58 7.81
C GLN A 29 0.78 -4.37 8.55
N LEU A 30 -0.43 -4.53 9.07
CA LEU A 30 -1.11 -3.51 9.88
C LEU A 30 -0.56 -3.47 11.31
N CYS A 31 -0.36 -4.65 11.91
CA CYS A 31 0.29 -4.80 13.20
C CYS A 31 0.96 -6.17 13.35
N ALA A 32 2.08 -6.20 14.08
CA ALA A 32 2.68 -7.46 14.52
C ALA A 32 1.83 -8.13 15.60
N ALA A 33 2.00 -9.42 15.80
CA ALA A 33 1.41 -10.10 16.95
C ALA A 33 2.00 -9.52 18.24
N PHE A 34 1.14 -9.24 19.22
CA PHE A 34 1.59 -8.73 20.51
C PHE A 34 0.68 -9.22 21.64
N GLU A 35 1.24 -9.24 22.84
CA GLU A 35 0.52 -9.63 24.05
C GLU A 35 0.43 -8.42 24.97
N HIS A 36 -0.75 -8.24 25.56
CA HIS A 36 -1.03 -7.18 26.51
C HIS A 36 -1.36 -7.80 27.86
N GLU A 37 -0.54 -7.54 28.86
CA GLU A 37 -0.85 -7.89 30.25
C GLU A 37 -1.57 -6.73 30.93
N GLY A 38 -2.84 -6.97 31.28
CA GLY A 38 -3.69 -6.01 31.97
C GLY A 38 -4.22 -6.57 33.29
N LYS A 39 -4.99 -5.76 34.01
CA LYS A 39 -5.58 -6.14 35.31
C LYS A 39 -6.51 -7.37 35.24
N GLY A 40 -6.98 -7.74 34.05
CA GLY A 40 -7.86 -8.89 33.80
C GLY A 40 -7.14 -10.13 33.24
N GLY A 41 -5.81 -10.15 33.22
CA GLY A 41 -5.01 -11.23 32.63
C GLY A 41 -4.28 -10.83 31.35
N ARG A 42 -3.76 -11.84 30.64
CA ARG A 42 -2.95 -11.69 29.43
C ARG A 42 -3.82 -11.88 28.20
N SER A 43 -3.94 -10.84 27.38
CA SER A 43 -4.65 -10.87 26.09
C SER A 43 -3.64 -10.97 24.96
N ARG A 44 -3.82 -11.95 24.07
CA ARG A 44 -2.99 -12.11 22.87
C ARG A 44 -3.73 -11.54 21.65
N TYR A 45 -3.09 -10.61 20.96
CA TYR A 45 -3.56 -10.03 19.72
C TYR A 45 -2.75 -10.63 18.55
N PRO A 46 -3.41 -11.26 17.57
CA PRO A 46 -2.72 -11.82 16.42
C PRO A 46 -2.14 -10.72 15.53
N ALA A 47 -1.20 -11.08 14.67
CA ALA A 47 -0.78 -10.20 13.59
C ALA A 47 -1.99 -9.89 12.68
N GLN A 48 -1.93 -8.74 12.01
CA GLN A 48 -2.94 -8.36 11.03
C GLN A 48 -2.24 -7.87 9.77
N TRP A 49 -2.70 -8.37 8.64
CA TRP A 49 -2.23 -8.02 7.32
C TRP A 49 -3.40 -7.49 6.51
N ALA A 50 -3.10 -6.57 5.60
CA ALA A 50 -4.04 -6.08 4.60
C ALA A 50 -3.51 -6.45 3.22
N TYR A 51 -4.42 -6.82 2.33
CA TYR A 51 -4.12 -7.02 0.92
C TYR A 51 -5.14 -6.32 0.02
N PHE A 52 -4.67 -5.96 -1.17
CA PHE A 52 -5.45 -5.35 -2.24
C PHE A 52 -5.06 -5.99 -3.56
N LEU A 53 -6.03 -6.30 -4.39
CA LEU A 53 -5.88 -7.01 -5.65
C LEU A 53 -6.46 -6.19 -6.79
N TRP A 54 -5.75 -6.16 -7.91
CA TRP A 54 -6.24 -5.65 -9.18
C TRP A 54 -6.16 -6.74 -10.24
N ALA A 55 -7.26 -6.91 -10.95
CA ALA A 55 -7.38 -7.80 -12.09
C ALA A 55 -6.44 -7.32 -13.21
N PRO A 56 -6.00 -8.25 -14.08
CA PRO A 56 -5.26 -7.93 -15.28
C PRO A 56 -5.91 -6.82 -16.09
N THR A 57 -5.15 -5.77 -16.37
CA THR A 57 -5.60 -4.63 -17.18
C THR A 57 -4.47 -4.08 -18.04
N ASP A 58 -4.84 -3.50 -19.18
CA ASP A 58 -3.93 -2.77 -20.07
C ASP A 58 -3.70 -1.32 -19.61
N THR A 59 -4.42 -0.86 -18.59
CA THR A 59 -4.30 0.49 -18.02
C THR A 59 -3.32 0.54 -16.85
N ALA A 60 -2.76 1.72 -16.59
CA ALA A 60 -1.88 1.91 -15.45
C ALA A 60 -2.68 1.83 -14.13
N ILE A 61 -2.27 0.91 -13.26
CA ILE A 61 -2.83 0.62 -11.94
C ILE A 61 -2.83 1.78 -10.92
N PRO A 62 -1.96 2.83 -10.95
CA PRO A 62 -1.83 3.80 -9.85
C PRO A 62 -3.09 4.61 -9.51
N GLN A 63 -4.12 4.58 -10.35
CA GLN A 63 -5.36 5.34 -10.16
C GLN A 63 -6.62 4.46 -10.12
N ALA A 64 -6.49 3.15 -10.29
CA ALA A 64 -7.61 2.23 -10.26
C ALA A 64 -7.93 1.81 -8.82
N LEU A 65 -9.22 1.71 -8.49
CA LEU A 65 -9.65 1.02 -7.28
C LEU A 65 -9.31 -0.47 -7.39
N PRO A 66 -8.95 -1.13 -6.28
CA PRO A 66 -8.74 -2.57 -6.27
C PRO A 66 -10.05 -3.31 -6.54
N ASP A 67 -9.96 -4.39 -7.31
CA ASP A 67 -11.05 -5.32 -7.59
C ASP A 67 -11.38 -6.20 -6.37
N GLY A 68 -10.41 -6.39 -5.48
CA GLY A 68 -10.59 -7.12 -4.22
C GLY A 68 -9.68 -6.61 -3.11
N TRP A 69 -10.12 -6.76 -1.86
CA TRP A 69 -9.33 -6.41 -0.67
C TRP A 69 -9.73 -7.26 0.52
N GLY A 70 -8.84 -7.42 1.48
CA GLY A 70 -9.13 -8.17 2.69
C GLY A 70 -8.12 -7.97 3.81
N ILE A 71 -8.43 -8.57 4.95
CA ILE A 71 -7.63 -8.56 6.17
C ILE A 71 -7.38 -10.00 6.60
N SER A 72 -6.12 -10.35 6.84
CA SER A 72 -5.70 -11.70 7.16
C SER A 72 -4.88 -11.74 8.45
N LEU A 73 -4.97 -12.86 9.18
CA LEU A 73 -4.22 -13.08 10.43
C LEU A 73 -2.76 -13.48 10.16
N GLU A 74 -2.49 -13.97 8.96
CA GLU A 74 -1.18 -14.41 8.48
C GLU A 74 -0.81 -13.64 7.20
N PRO A 75 0.46 -13.70 6.74
CA PRO A 75 0.81 -13.14 5.43
C PRO A 75 -0.12 -13.72 4.35
N PRO A 76 -0.87 -12.89 3.58
CA PRO A 76 -2.02 -13.32 2.78
C PRO A 76 -1.62 -14.02 1.48
N TRP A 77 -0.42 -14.58 1.39
CA TRP A 77 0.12 -15.14 0.15
C TRP A 77 -0.62 -16.39 -0.30
N GLU A 78 -1.01 -17.25 0.64
CA GLU A 78 -1.77 -18.48 0.33
C GLU A 78 -3.21 -18.15 -0.07
N GLU A 79 -3.84 -17.21 0.64
CA GLU A 79 -5.18 -16.70 0.35
C GLU A 79 -5.24 -16.08 -1.06
N ILE A 80 -4.30 -15.18 -1.37
CA ILE A 80 -4.17 -14.58 -2.71
C ILE A 80 -3.90 -15.66 -3.78
N ALA A 81 -3.02 -16.63 -3.50
CA ALA A 81 -2.72 -17.69 -4.46
C ALA A 81 -3.93 -18.59 -4.75
N ALA A 82 -4.75 -18.87 -3.73
CA ALA A 82 -5.98 -19.65 -3.86
C ALA A 82 -7.04 -18.91 -4.68
N ASP A 83 -7.30 -17.64 -4.35
CA ASP A 83 -8.28 -16.80 -5.05
C ASP A 83 -7.96 -16.63 -6.54
N LEU A 84 -6.66 -16.60 -6.87
CA LEU A 84 -6.17 -16.33 -8.22
C LEU A 84 -5.86 -17.60 -9.02
N ALA A 85 -6.15 -18.79 -8.48
CA ALA A 85 -5.95 -20.10 -9.14
C ALA A 85 -4.56 -20.28 -9.79
N GLY A 86 -3.50 -19.77 -9.14
CA GLY A 86 -2.13 -19.85 -9.64
C GLY A 86 -1.77 -18.88 -10.79
N ALA A 87 -2.59 -17.85 -11.03
CA ALA A 87 -2.25 -16.77 -11.96
C ALA A 87 -0.97 -16.02 -11.54
N ALA A 88 -0.30 -15.40 -12.51
CA ALA A 88 0.87 -14.58 -12.22
C ALA A 88 0.45 -13.28 -11.50
N VAL A 89 1.09 -13.02 -10.36
CA VAL A 89 0.81 -11.85 -9.51
C VAL A 89 2.07 -11.00 -9.38
N PHE A 90 1.99 -9.76 -9.83
CA PHE A 90 2.98 -8.74 -9.53
C PHE A 90 2.68 -8.15 -8.16
N VAL A 91 3.64 -8.24 -7.23
CA VAL A 91 3.50 -7.63 -5.90
C VAL A 91 4.12 -6.24 -5.93
N MET A 92 3.31 -5.21 -5.75
CA MET A 92 3.77 -3.83 -5.73
C MET A 92 4.78 -3.59 -4.61
N PRO A 93 5.93 -2.96 -4.90
CA PRO A 93 6.82 -2.48 -3.88
C PRO A 93 6.09 -1.52 -2.94
N GLU A 94 6.28 -1.67 -1.64
CA GLU A 94 5.58 -0.89 -0.61
C GLU A 94 5.70 0.64 -0.81
N ARG A 95 6.80 1.10 -1.41
CA ARG A 95 7.08 2.52 -1.69
C ARG A 95 6.25 3.11 -2.85
N GLU A 96 5.74 2.25 -3.74
CA GLU A 96 4.99 2.63 -4.95
C GLU A 96 3.48 2.59 -4.71
N VAL A 97 3.04 2.05 -3.57
CA VAL A 97 1.64 1.93 -3.19
C VAL A 97 1.14 3.19 -2.49
N ASP A 98 -0.03 3.70 -2.91
CA ASP A 98 -0.74 4.77 -2.19
C ASP A 98 -1.49 4.24 -0.97
N TRP A 99 -0.73 3.77 0.02
CA TRP A 99 -1.27 3.21 1.27
C TRP A 99 -2.32 4.10 1.95
N PRO A 100 -2.15 5.44 2.04
CA PRO A 100 -3.17 6.29 2.62
C PRO A 100 -4.57 6.09 2.04
N THR A 101 -4.67 5.95 0.72
CA THR A 101 -5.93 5.79 -0.01
C THR A 101 -6.47 4.37 0.14
N LEU A 102 -5.62 3.35 -0.03
CA LEU A 102 -6.06 1.96 0.11
C LEU A 102 -6.54 1.62 1.52
N LEU A 103 -5.90 2.17 2.55
CA LEU A 103 -6.33 1.97 3.93
C LEU A 103 -7.66 2.67 4.25
N ASP A 104 -8.09 3.67 3.49
CA ASP A 104 -9.44 4.23 3.63
C ASP A 104 -10.49 3.23 3.13
N ILE A 105 -10.20 2.43 2.10
CA ILE A 105 -11.10 1.36 1.62
C ILE A 105 -11.39 0.36 2.75
N LEU A 106 -10.36 -0.09 3.48
CA LEU A 106 -10.56 -1.02 4.59
C LEU A 106 -11.35 -0.43 5.76
N ARG A 107 -11.31 0.90 5.94
CA ARG A 107 -12.04 1.59 7.01
C ARG A 107 -13.49 1.90 6.66
N VAL A 108 -13.78 2.09 5.37
CA VAL A 108 -15.12 2.49 4.91
C VAL A 108 -15.89 1.27 4.41
N CYS A 109 -15.21 0.35 3.73
CA CYS A 109 -15.81 -0.76 3.00
C CYS A 109 -15.39 -2.14 3.53
N GLY A 110 -14.20 -2.27 4.12
CA GLY A 110 -13.91 -3.42 4.96
C GLY A 110 -14.77 -3.32 6.22
N ASP A 111 -15.25 -4.43 6.76
CA ASP A 111 -15.91 -4.47 8.06
C ASP A 111 -14.89 -4.93 9.12
N PRO A 112 -13.83 -4.16 9.42
CA PRO A 112 -12.79 -4.61 10.32
C PRO A 112 -13.30 -4.61 11.77
N ALA A 113 -12.70 -5.46 12.59
CA ALA A 113 -12.98 -5.44 14.02
C ALA A 113 -12.79 -4.01 14.61
N PRO A 114 -13.63 -3.57 15.58
CA PRO A 114 -13.61 -2.20 16.11
C PRO A 114 -12.23 -1.70 16.57
N TRP A 115 -11.42 -2.59 17.16
CA TRP A 115 -10.07 -2.25 17.63
C TRP A 115 -9.08 -1.98 16.48
N LEU A 116 -9.31 -2.59 15.31
CA LEU A 116 -8.43 -2.49 14.15
C LEU A 116 -8.57 -1.14 13.43
N PHE A 117 -9.70 -0.44 13.57
CA PHE A 117 -9.87 0.91 13.01
C PHE A 117 -8.80 1.89 13.49
N GLN A 118 -8.41 1.82 14.76
CA GLN A 118 -7.38 2.71 15.31
C GLN A 118 -6.00 2.36 14.77
N VAL A 119 -5.72 1.07 14.61
CA VAL A 119 -4.47 0.57 13.99
C VAL A 119 -4.39 1.05 12.55
N ILE A 120 -5.43 0.83 11.73
CA ILE A 120 -5.45 1.24 10.32
C ILE A 120 -5.24 2.76 10.21
N ARG A 121 -5.92 3.56 11.04
CA ARG A 121 -5.73 5.02 11.08
C ARG A 121 -4.30 5.42 11.44
N GLN A 122 -3.66 4.71 12.37
CA GLN A 122 -2.29 5.00 12.78
C GLN A 122 -1.29 4.66 11.66
N VAL A 123 -1.47 3.51 11.00
CA VAL A 123 -0.66 3.14 9.82
C VAL A 123 -0.83 4.18 8.71
N GLN A 124 -2.07 4.57 8.43
CA GLN A 124 -2.40 5.60 7.43
C GLN A 124 -1.67 6.92 7.69
N ARG A 125 -1.70 7.41 8.94
CA ARG A 125 -0.99 8.65 9.35
C ARG A 125 0.52 8.51 9.17
N THR A 126 1.08 7.38 9.55
CA THR A 126 2.51 7.09 9.38
C THR A 126 2.92 7.14 7.92
N LYS A 127 2.14 6.49 7.03
CA LYS A 127 2.39 6.49 5.59
C LYS A 127 2.27 7.88 4.95
N ARG A 128 1.28 8.68 5.36
CA ARG A 128 1.17 10.09 4.91
C ARG A 128 2.42 10.89 5.29
N ARG A 129 2.90 10.76 6.53
CA ARG A 129 4.12 11.46 6.98
C ARG A 129 5.37 11.02 6.22
N MET A 130 5.54 9.71 6.00
CA MET A 130 6.66 9.19 5.21
C MET A 130 6.64 9.72 3.77
N ARG A 131 5.47 9.76 3.13
CA ARG A 131 5.31 10.30 1.77
C ARG A 131 5.61 11.81 1.73
N GLN A 132 5.13 12.57 2.71
CA GLN A 132 5.46 13.99 2.84
C GLN A 132 6.96 14.22 3.01
N ARG A 133 7.62 13.43 3.86
CA ARG A 133 9.06 13.52 4.07
C ARG A 133 9.84 13.17 2.80
N LEU A 134 9.47 12.10 2.10
CA LEU A 134 10.10 11.73 0.83
C LEU A 134 9.91 12.84 -0.21
N PHE A 135 8.73 13.45 -0.28
CA PHE A 135 8.49 14.58 -1.17
C PHE A 135 9.41 15.76 -0.83
N LEU A 136 9.58 16.10 0.46
CA LEU A 136 10.55 17.11 0.89
C LEU A 136 12.00 16.70 0.54
N GLU A 137 12.40 15.45 0.76
CA GLU A 137 13.76 15.00 0.43
C GLU A 137 14.04 15.05 -1.09
N LEU A 138 13.05 14.72 -1.93
CA LEU A 138 13.19 14.72 -3.38
C LEU A 138 13.04 16.10 -4.02
N TYR A 139 12.23 16.98 -3.43
CA TYR A 139 11.83 18.25 -4.03
C TYR A 139 12.06 19.47 -3.13
N GLY A 140 12.67 19.31 -1.95
CA GLY A 140 12.65 20.34 -0.91
C GLY A 140 13.72 20.21 0.18
N GLU A 141 14.94 20.61 -0.15
CA GLU A 141 15.72 21.50 0.74
C GLU A 141 16.22 22.77 0.02
N GLY A 142 15.94 22.94 -1.28
CA GLY A 142 16.36 24.10 -2.06
C GLY A 142 15.17 24.86 -2.65
N ASP A 143 15.13 26.17 -2.40
CA ASP A 143 14.17 27.18 -2.89
C ASP A 143 13.10 26.69 -3.88
N ASN A 144 11.90 26.45 -3.35
CA ASN A 144 10.62 26.37 -4.08
C ASN A 144 10.44 27.49 -5.13
N TYR A 145 11.24 28.57 -5.03
CA TYR A 145 11.31 29.66 -6.00
C TYR A 145 11.60 29.20 -7.43
N ALA A 146 12.47 28.19 -7.66
CA ALA A 146 12.81 27.76 -9.02
C ALA A 146 11.66 26.99 -9.69
N PHE A 147 11.01 26.09 -8.96
CA PHE A 147 9.84 25.36 -9.44
C PHE A 147 8.63 26.28 -9.60
N GLU A 148 8.37 27.18 -8.66
CA GLU A 148 7.31 28.19 -8.78
C GLU A 148 7.57 29.16 -9.95
N LYS A 149 8.82 29.58 -10.17
CA LYS A 149 9.21 30.41 -11.32
C LYS A 149 9.03 29.66 -12.64
N PHE A 150 9.36 28.37 -12.69
CA PHE A 150 9.12 27.52 -13.84
C PHE A 150 7.63 27.41 -14.15
N ILE A 151 6.79 27.03 -13.17
CA ILE A 151 5.34 26.94 -13.34
C ILE A 151 4.73 28.27 -13.80
N ARG A 152 5.15 29.40 -13.20
CA ARG A 152 4.72 30.73 -13.64
C ARG A 152 5.15 31.05 -15.06
N SER A 153 6.36 30.65 -15.47
CA SER A 153 6.86 30.88 -16.84
C SER A 153 6.13 30.03 -17.89
N THR A 154 5.71 28.81 -17.53
CA THR A 154 4.93 27.92 -18.42
C THR A 154 3.45 28.27 -18.48
N LEU A 155 2.88 28.84 -17.42
CA LEU A 155 1.48 29.28 -17.36
C LEU A 155 1.28 30.70 -17.90
N ALA A 156 2.35 31.50 -18.02
CA ALA A 156 2.31 32.77 -18.74
C ALA A 156 2.09 32.47 -20.23
N LYS A 157 0.85 32.67 -20.71
CA LYS A 157 0.51 32.55 -22.14
C LYS A 157 1.52 33.36 -22.97
N PRO A 158 1.97 32.85 -24.13
CA PRO A 158 2.82 33.64 -25.02
C PRO A 158 2.07 34.93 -25.37
N LYS A 159 2.72 36.08 -25.16
CA LYS A 159 2.25 37.33 -25.77
C LYS A 159 2.15 37.05 -27.27
N LYS A 160 0.93 37.05 -27.80
CA LYS A 160 0.73 37.04 -29.25
C LYS A 160 1.50 38.25 -29.83
N PRO A 161 2.18 38.05 -30.97
CA PRO A 161 2.99 39.08 -31.61
C PRO A 161 2.15 40.31 -31.96
#